data_AF-A0A934FMB4-F1
#
_entry.id   AF-A0A934FMB4-F1
#
_cell.length_a   1.000
_cell.length_b   1.000
_cell.length_c   1.000
_cell.angle_alpha   90.00
_cell.angle_beta   90.00
_cell.angle_gamma   90.00
#
_symmetry.space_group_name_H-M   'P 1'
#
loop_
_entity.id
_entity.type
_entity.pdbx_description
1 polymer ?
#
loop_
_entity_poly.entity_id
_entity_poly.type
_entity_poly.pdbx_seq_one_letter_code
_entity_poly.pdbx_strand_id
1 'polypeptide(L)'
;KYFGWSFKVTPKGEFIPWSKGLRSPNGLCMTPDGDLFITDNQGEWMGTSPLHHVSKDAFHGHPQALKWDTSFTGDATKAEDLAKIRKLPAIQFPYGTMGQSLAEPVIDTTGGKFGPFAGQMFVADESKCLVVRVALEKVDGEWQGACLPFRVGFQGGNNRAAFAPDGSLYVGQTDRGWGSTGGKSFGLQRLAWSGEVPFEIETMKLTPDGFDVRFTRPVDRSAAATPANWSLSHYHYLYRAAYGSPQQDITPVKVATASVSADGRTVRLKLPELRTGKIYELHHANLRAADGTAPLHTSAYYTLNRVVNR
;
A
#
# COMPACT_ATOMS: atom_id res chain seq x y z
N LYS A 1 4.44 -27.73 11.22
CA LYS A 1 2.99 -27.74 10.88
C LYS A 1 2.53 -26.29 10.85
N TYR A 2 1.71 -25.84 9.88
CA TYR A 2 1.23 -24.45 9.75
C TYR A 2 2.24 -23.39 9.26
N PHE A 3 3.26 -23.76 8.47
CA PHE A 3 4.10 -22.74 7.82
C PHE A 3 3.26 -21.89 6.86
N GLY A 4 3.43 -20.56 6.90
CA GLY A 4 2.65 -19.63 6.09
C GLY A 4 1.20 -19.42 6.57
N TRP A 5 0.87 -19.82 7.81
CA TRP A 5 -0.41 -19.53 8.45
C TRP A 5 -0.28 -18.38 9.45
N SER A 6 -1.36 -17.60 9.58
CA SER A 6 -1.58 -16.75 10.75
C SER A 6 -2.48 -17.50 11.75
N PHE A 7 -2.37 -17.15 13.02
CA PHE A 7 -3.15 -17.78 14.09
C PHE A 7 -3.52 -16.78 15.17
N LYS A 8 -4.62 -17.06 15.86
CA LYS A 8 -5.07 -16.36 17.06
C LYS A 8 -4.78 -17.24 18.27
N VAL A 9 -4.24 -16.64 19.33
CA VAL A 9 -4.07 -17.30 20.63
C VAL A 9 -5.03 -16.67 21.62
N THR A 10 -5.87 -17.47 22.29
CA THR A 10 -6.78 -16.96 23.33
C THR A 10 -6.01 -16.66 24.62
N PRO A 11 -6.57 -15.87 25.57
CA PRO A 11 -5.94 -15.67 26.88
C PRO A 11 -5.68 -16.97 27.67
N LYS A 12 -6.38 -18.07 27.32
CA LYS A 12 -6.18 -19.40 27.91
C LYS A 12 -5.11 -20.23 27.18
N GLY A 13 -4.46 -19.68 26.14
CA GLY A 13 -3.43 -20.36 25.36
C GLY A 13 -3.97 -21.25 24.23
N GLU A 14 -5.26 -21.16 23.89
CA GLU A 14 -5.81 -21.96 22.79
C GLU A 14 -5.33 -21.41 21.44
N PHE A 15 -4.76 -22.30 20.63
CA PHE A 15 -4.26 -22.01 19.29
C PHE A 15 -5.37 -22.19 18.24
N ILE A 16 -5.72 -21.11 17.54
CA ILE A 16 -6.78 -21.10 16.53
C ILE A 16 -6.15 -20.67 15.20
N PRO A 17 -5.99 -21.57 14.20
CA PRO A 17 -5.60 -21.19 12.85
C PRO A 17 -6.55 -20.10 12.32
N TRP A 18 -6.00 -19.04 11.75
CA TRP A 18 -6.77 -17.87 11.34
C TRP A 18 -6.80 -17.67 9.84
N SER A 19 -5.64 -17.54 9.20
CA SER A 19 -5.52 -17.46 7.73
C SER A 19 -4.28 -18.21 7.25
N LYS A 20 -4.10 -18.31 5.93
CA LYS A 20 -3.07 -19.13 5.29
C LYS A 20 -2.54 -18.46 4.02
N GLY A 21 -1.41 -18.97 3.53
CA GLY A 21 -0.81 -18.53 2.29
C GLY A 21 0.03 -17.27 2.39
N LEU A 22 0.57 -16.97 3.58
CA LEU A 22 1.64 -15.99 3.76
C LEU A 22 2.98 -16.62 3.37
N ARG A 23 3.91 -15.81 2.86
CA ARG A 23 5.25 -16.25 2.46
C ARG A 23 6.31 -15.86 3.50
N SER A 24 6.58 -14.57 3.61
CA SER A 24 7.60 -13.95 4.45
C SER A 24 7.04 -12.67 5.11
N PRO A 25 5.97 -12.80 5.92
CA PRO A 25 5.31 -11.66 6.54
C PRO A 25 6.24 -10.95 7.52
N ASN A 26 6.30 -9.62 7.46
CA ASN A 26 7.18 -8.79 8.31
C ASN A 26 6.45 -7.60 8.95
N GLY A 27 5.18 -7.77 9.30
CA GLY A 27 4.42 -6.75 10.01
C GLY A 27 2.97 -7.14 10.15
N LEU A 28 2.32 -6.66 11.20
CA LEU A 28 0.92 -6.95 11.50
C LEU A 28 0.31 -5.77 12.25
N CYS A 29 -0.75 -5.20 11.67
CA CYS A 29 -1.48 -4.09 12.27
C CYS A 29 -2.96 -4.44 12.40
N MET A 30 -3.53 -4.16 13.56
CA MET A 30 -4.98 -4.16 13.75
C MET A 30 -5.47 -2.71 13.76
N THR A 31 -6.50 -2.43 12.97
CA THR A 31 -7.14 -1.12 12.95
C THR A 31 -8.01 -0.93 14.20
N PRO A 32 -8.34 0.32 14.58
CA PRO A 32 -9.31 0.58 15.65
C PRO A 32 -10.67 -0.11 15.44
N ASP A 33 -11.06 -0.31 14.18
CA ASP A 33 -12.31 -0.98 13.78
C ASP A 33 -12.20 -2.51 13.77
N GLY A 34 -11.04 -3.06 14.11
CA GLY A 34 -10.80 -4.50 14.23
C GLY A 34 -10.40 -5.22 12.95
N ASP A 35 -10.14 -4.49 11.85
CA ASP A 35 -9.57 -5.06 10.64
C ASP A 35 -8.09 -5.42 10.84
N LEU A 36 -7.67 -6.58 10.34
CA LEU A 36 -6.30 -7.07 10.47
C LEU A 36 -5.57 -6.94 9.14
N PHE A 37 -4.38 -6.35 9.16
CA PHE A 37 -3.51 -6.20 8.00
C PHE A 37 -2.13 -6.81 8.25
N ILE A 38 -1.59 -7.48 7.24
CA ILE A 38 -0.23 -8.05 7.26
C ILE A 38 0.52 -7.55 6.03
N THR A 39 1.74 -7.04 6.25
CA THR A 39 2.69 -6.84 5.16
C THR A 39 3.47 -8.13 4.92
N ASP A 40 3.60 -8.49 3.64
CA ASP A 40 4.39 -9.63 3.19
C ASP A 40 5.44 -9.16 2.18
N ASN A 41 6.42 -10.01 1.90
CA ASN A 41 7.52 -9.71 1.01
C ASN A 41 7.41 -10.53 -0.28
N GLN A 42 7.66 -9.85 -1.40
CA GLN A 42 7.85 -10.42 -2.73
C GLN A 42 8.74 -11.67 -2.73
N GLY A 43 8.47 -12.57 -3.66
CA GLY A 43 9.25 -13.77 -3.90
C GLY A 43 8.40 -14.82 -4.59
N GLU A 44 8.61 -16.09 -4.27
CA GLU A 44 7.82 -17.19 -4.83
C GLU A 44 6.33 -16.93 -4.64
N TRP A 45 5.53 -17.01 -5.70
CA TRP A 45 4.08 -16.76 -5.67
C TRP A 45 3.65 -15.34 -5.27
N MET A 46 4.59 -14.44 -4.98
CA MET A 46 4.35 -13.06 -4.58
C MET A 46 5.09 -12.13 -5.54
N GLY A 47 4.41 -11.70 -6.62
CA GLY A 47 5.02 -10.90 -7.68
C GLY A 47 5.62 -9.57 -7.20
N THR A 48 5.00 -8.94 -6.21
CA THR A 48 5.56 -7.83 -5.44
C THR A 48 5.13 -7.96 -3.98
N SER A 49 5.66 -7.12 -3.10
CA SER A 49 5.28 -7.08 -1.68
C SER A 49 3.84 -6.59 -1.53
N PRO A 50 2.97 -7.36 -0.84
CA PRO A 50 1.58 -6.98 -0.61
C PRO A 50 1.31 -6.44 0.80
N LEU A 51 0.22 -5.66 0.91
CA LEU A 51 -0.54 -5.50 2.15
C LEU A 51 -1.80 -6.36 2.06
N HIS A 52 -1.87 -7.42 2.85
CA HIS A 52 -3.03 -8.30 2.93
C HIS A 52 -4.03 -7.78 3.94
N HIS A 53 -5.32 -7.72 3.58
CA HIS A 53 -6.41 -7.70 4.56
C HIS A 53 -6.71 -9.13 5.00
N VAL A 54 -6.39 -9.45 6.24
CA VAL A 54 -6.46 -10.80 6.80
C VAL A 54 -7.83 -11.03 7.43
N SER A 55 -8.54 -12.00 6.87
CA SER A 55 -9.80 -12.49 7.41
C SER A 55 -9.70 -13.99 7.70
N LYS A 56 -10.58 -14.46 8.59
CA LYS A 56 -10.64 -15.88 8.93
C LYS A 56 -10.77 -16.74 7.67
N ASP A 57 -10.02 -17.84 7.63
CA ASP A 57 -9.93 -18.86 6.58
C ASP A 57 -9.40 -18.38 5.21
N ALA A 58 -9.02 -17.11 5.07
CA ALA A 58 -8.51 -16.56 3.81
C ALA A 58 -7.17 -17.19 3.38
N PHE A 59 -7.01 -17.39 2.07
CA PHE A 59 -5.74 -17.79 1.45
C PHE A 59 -5.10 -16.58 0.74
N HIS A 60 -3.87 -16.24 1.10
CA HIS A 60 -3.18 -15.02 0.64
C HIS A 60 -2.24 -15.23 -0.56
N GLY A 61 -2.08 -16.47 -1.03
CA GLY A 61 -1.45 -16.77 -2.32
C GLY A 61 -0.27 -17.75 -2.28
N HIS A 62 0.41 -17.93 -1.15
CA HIS A 62 1.56 -18.84 -1.09
C HIS A 62 1.13 -20.31 -0.84
N PRO A 63 1.35 -21.25 -1.76
CA PRO A 63 0.77 -22.60 -1.68
C PRO A 63 1.34 -23.48 -0.57
N GLN A 64 2.52 -23.16 -0.02
CA GLN A 64 3.17 -24.00 0.99
C GLN A 64 2.29 -24.23 2.23
N ALA A 65 1.41 -23.27 2.56
CA ALA A 65 0.46 -23.39 3.65
C ALA A 65 -0.61 -24.48 3.42
N LEU A 66 -0.94 -24.78 2.17
CA LEU A 66 -2.00 -25.72 1.79
C LEU A 66 -1.66 -27.18 2.10
N LYS A 67 -0.38 -27.51 2.34
CA LYS A 67 0.03 -28.84 2.81
C LYS A 67 -0.69 -29.27 4.09
N TRP A 68 -1.16 -28.32 4.91
CA TRP A 68 -1.88 -28.58 6.15
C TRP A 68 -3.37 -28.22 6.07
N ASP A 69 -3.86 -27.87 4.89
CA ASP A 69 -5.26 -27.55 4.67
C ASP A 69 -5.98 -28.75 4.03
N THR A 70 -6.68 -29.53 4.85
CA THR A 70 -7.43 -30.71 4.37
C THR A 70 -8.67 -30.35 3.56
N SER A 71 -9.08 -29.08 3.52
CA SER A 71 -10.22 -28.61 2.73
C SER A 71 -9.86 -28.25 1.29
N PHE A 72 -8.57 -28.10 0.98
CA PHE A 72 -8.12 -27.76 -0.37
C PHE A 72 -8.10 -29.01 -1.26
N THR A 73 -8.87 -28.97 -2.35
CA THR A 73 -9.01 -30.09 -3.30
C THR A 73 -8.36 -29.83 -4.66
N GLY A 74 -7.69 -28.69 -4.85
CA GLY A 74 -7.03 -28.32 -6.10
C GLY A 74 -5.58 -28.79 -6.19
N ASP A 75 -4.91 -28.44 -7.29
CA ASP A 75 -3.48 -28.67 -7.46
C ASP A 75 -2.67 -27.45 -6.97
N ALA A 76 -1.95 -27.61 -5.85
CA ALA A 76 -1.17 -26.54 -5.24
C ALA A 76 0.05 -26.08 -6.08
N THR A 77 0.33 -26.74 -7.21
CA THR A 77 1.37 -26.35 -8.16
C THR A 77 0.83 -25.48 -9.31
N LYS A 78 -0.49 -25.38 -9.46
CA LYS A 78 -1.14 -24.65 -10.56
C LYS A 78 -1.67 -23.30 -10.09
N ALA A 79 -1.17 -22.23 -10.73
CA ALA A 79 -1.62 -20.87 -10.44
C ALA A 79 -3.14 -20.68 -10.60
N GLU A 80 -3.74 -21.36 -11.57
CA GLU A 80 -5.18 -21.30 -11.84
C GLU A 80 -6.03 -21.83 -10.68
N ASP A 81 -5.62 -22.93 -10.06
CA ASP A 81 -6.35 -23.51 -8.92
C ASP A 81 -6.18 -22.66 -7.66
N LEU A 82 -4.98 -22.15 -7.44
CA LEU A 82 -4.70 -21.25 -6.33
C LEU A 82 -5.45 -19.91 -6.47
N ALA A 83 -5.54 -19.37 -7.69
CA ALA A 83 -6.22 -18.10 -7.97
C ALA A 83 -7.71 -18.14 -7.60
N LYS A 84 -8.38 -19.30 -7.69
CA LYS A 84 -9.80 -19.48 -7.34
C LYS A 84 -10.11 -19.22 -5.86
N ILE A 85 -9.15 -19.48 -4.98
CA ILE A 85 -9.30 -19.33 -3.52
C ILE A 85 -8.50 -18.15 -2.96
N ARG A 86 -7.67 -17.51 -3.79
CA ARG A 86 -6.79 -16.43 -3.38
C ARG A 86 -7.58 -15.16 -3.12
N LYS A 87 -7.46 -14.65 -1.90
CA LYS A 87 -7.85 -13.27 -1.58
C LYS A 87 -6.75 -12.33 -2.06
N LEU A 88 -7.14 -11.38 -2.92
CA LEU A 88 -6.22 -10.36 -3.41
C LEU A 88 -5.77 -9.43 -2.29
N PRO A 89 -4.52 -8.93 -2.32
CA PRO A 89 -4.06 -7.96 -1.36
C PRO A 89 -4.76 -6.61 -1.55
N ALA A 90 -4.91 -5.85 -0.45
CA ALA A 90 -5.47 -4.50 -0.50
C ALA A 90 -4.54 -3.54 -1.23
N ILE A 91 -3.23 -3.71 -1.07
CA ILE A 91 -2.20 -2.94 -1.78
C ILE A 91 -1.15 -3.91 -2.33
N GLN A 92 -0.73 -3.67 -3.56
CA GLN A 92 0.50 -4.22 -4.13
C GLN A 92 1.50 -3.08 -4.25
N PHE A 93 2.56 -3.09 -3.44
CA PHE A 93 3.56 -2.03 -3.45
C PHE A 93 4.44 -2.15 -4.69
N PRO A 94 4.60 -1.11 -5.54
CA PRO A 94 5.56 -1.12 -6.63
C PRO A 94 6.98 -1.43 -6.16
N TYR A 95 7.53 -2.57 -6.59
CA TYR A 95 8.84 -3.04 -6.14
C TYR A 95 9.96 -2.06 -6.48
N GLY A 96 10.78 -1.73 -5.48
CA GLY A 96 11.90 -0.80 -5.59
C GLY A 96 11.51 0.66 -5.39
N THR A 97 10.36 1.09 -5.92
CA THR A 97 9.89 2.49 -5.83
C THR A 97 9.14 2.77 -4.53
N MET A 98 8.25 1.87 -4.13
CA MET A 98 7.42 1.96 -2.93
C MET A 98 7.87 0.98 -1.85
N GLY A 99 9.18 0.73 -1.79
CA GLY A 99 9.79 -0.27 -0.93
C GLY A 99 10.20 -1.54 -1.69
N GLN A 100 11.00 -2.35 -1.02
CA GLN A 100 11.57 -3.61 -1.51
C GLN A 100 11.51 -4.72 -0.45
N SER A 101 11.59 -4.37 0.84
CA SER A 101 11.43 -5.29 1.96
C SER A 101 10.52 -4.63 2.98
N LEU A 102 9.21 -4.74 2.74
CA LEU A 102 8.19 -4.03 3.50
C LEU A 102 8.07 -4.67 4.88
N ALA A 103 7.90 -3.82 5.88
CA ALA A 103 7.93 -4.20 7.28
C ALA A 103 6.66 -3.68 8.01
N GLU A 104 6.76 -3.38 9.30
CA GLU A 104 5.61 -3.08 10.16
C GLU A 104 4.70 -1.97 9.59
N PRO A 105 3.41 -2.26 9.32
CA PRO A 105 2.40 -1.25 9.11
C PRO A 105 1.93 -0.67 10.44
N VAL A 106 1.66 0.64 10.49
CA VAL A 106 1.00 1.30 11.63
C VAL A 106 -0.03 2.32 11.15
N ILE A 107 -1.15 2.45 11.85
CA ILE A 107 -2.19 3.43 11.51
C ILE A 107 -2.01 4.68 12.37
N ASP A 108 -2.06 5.84 11.73
CA ASP A 108 -2.08 7.12 12.42
C ASP A 108 -3.41 7.33 13.14
N THR A 109 -3.39 7.03 14.43
CA THR A 109 -4.48 7.26 15.39
C THR A 109 -4.21 8.50 16.24
N THR A 110 -3.25 9.34 15.85
CA THR A 110 -2.77 10.47 16.66
C THR A 110 -3.72 11.68 16.65
N GLY A 111 -4.76 11.66 15.80
CA GLY A 111 -5.74 12.74 15.70
C GLY A 111 -5.17 14.02 15.08
N GLY A 112 -4.23 13.89 14.14
CA GLY A 112 -3.61 15.02 13.42
C GLY A 112 -2.33 15.56 14.05
N LYS A 113 -1.83 14.96 15.14
CA LYS A 113 -0.51 15.31 15.71
C LYS A 113 0.65 14.91 14.78
N PHE A 114 0.41 13.98 13.84
CA PHE A 114 1.36 13.58 12.82
C PHE A 114 1.07 14.19 11.44
N GLY A 115 0.58 15.44 11.42
CA GLY A 115 0.30 16.17 10.19
C GLY A 115 -1.02 15.78 9.54
N PRO A 116 -1.21 16.05 8.24
CA PRO A 116 -2.52 16.03 7.58
C PRO A 116 -3.01 14.63 7.20
N PHE A 117 -2.38 13.56 7.68
CA PHE A 117 -2.60 12.19 7.21
C PHE A 117 -3.29 11.29 8.24
N ALA A 118 -4.03 11.89 9.18
CA ALA A 118 -4.77 11.16 10.21
C ALA A 118 -5.65 10.05 9.59
N GLY A 119 -5.58 8.86 10.19
CA GLY A 119 -6.29 7.66 9.71
C GLY A 119 -5.61 6.91 8.56
N GLN A 120 -4.54 7.45 7.96
CA GLN A 120 -3.74 6.69 6.99
C GLN A 120 -2.83 5.69 7.68
N MET A 121 -2.42 4.67 6.93
CA MET A 121 -1.41 3.72 7.37
C MET A 121 -0.03 4.13 6.86
N PHE A 122 0.99 3.87 7.67
CA PHE A 122 2.40 4.10 7.38
C PHE A 122 3.12 2.75 7.42
N VAL A 123 3.86 2.44 6.36
CA VAL A 123 4.52 1.14 6.21
C VAL A 123 6.02 1.35 6.10
N ALA A 124 6.76 0.78 7.04
CA ALA A 124 8.22 0.80 7.03
C ALA A 124 8.79 -0.09 5.93
N ASP A 125 10.00 0.25 5.46
CA ASP A 125 10.76 -0.57 4.53
C ASP A 125 12.23 -0.72 4.96
N GLU A 126 12.70 -1.96 4.99
CA GLU A 126 14.03 -2.31 5.46
C GLU A 126 15.10 -1.98 4.42
N SER A 127 14.90 -2.37 3.16
CA SER A 127 15.98 -2.30 2.15
C SER A 127 16.26 -0.87 1.68
N LYS A 128 15.23 -0.06 1.47
CA LYS A 128 15.29 1.33 0.96
C LYS A 128 15.26 2.38 2.06
N CYS A 129 15.15 1.98 3.34
CA CYS A 129 15.16 2.89 4.48
C CYS A 129 14.13 4.02 4.31
N LEU A 130 12.89 3.64 4.00
CA LEU A 130 11.79 4.56 3.77
C LEU A 130 10.58 4.21 4.61
N VAL A 131 9.62 5.13 4.65
CA VAL A 131 8.26 4.92 5.12
C VAL A 131 7.32 5.36 4.00
N VAL A 132 6.34 4.51 3.69
CA VAL A 132 5.30 4.72 2.67
C VAL A 132 3.98 5.05 3.35
N ARG A 133 3.19 5.95 2.77
CA ARG A 133 1.77 6.14 3.15
C ARG A 133 0.87 5.20 2.38
N VAL A 134 -0.18 4.75 3.05
CA VAL A 134 -1.24 3.93 2.47
C VAL A 134 -2.59 4.56 2.84
N ALA A 135 -3.35 4.92 1.82
CA ALA A 135 -4.72 5.40 1.92
C ALA A 135 -5.65 4.29 1.46
N LEU A 136 -6.26 3.60 2.42
CA LEU A 136 -7.21 2.51 2.17
C LEU A 136 -8.63 3.04 1.98
N GLU A 137 -9.42 2.30 1.21
CA GLU A 137 -10.87 2.44 1.11
C GLU A 137 -11.52 1.07 0.93
N LYS A 138 -12.81 1.00 1.26
CA LYS A 138 -13.62 -0.21 1.10
C LYS A 138 -14.52 -0.04 -0.12
N VAL A 139 -14.35 -0.90 -1.12
CA VAL A 139 -15.13 -0.91 -2.37
C VAL A 139 -15.76 -2.28 -2.50
N ASP A 140 -17.09 -2.33 -2.63
CA ASP A 140 -17.84 -3.59 -2.73
C ASP A 140 -17.49 -4.59 -1.62
N GLY A 141 -17.35 -4.08 -0.38
CA GLY A 141 -17.01 -4.88 0.79
C GLY A 141 -15.53 -5.28 0.91
N GLU A 142 -14.70 -5.05 -0.10
CA GLU A 142 -13.28 -5.40 -0.11
C GLU A 142 -12.38 -4.19 0.11
N TRP A 143 -11.25 -4.41 0.80
CA TRP A 143 -10.24 -3.39 0.99
C TRP A 143 -9.34 -3.27 -0.23
N GLN A 144 -9.13 -2.03 -0.67
CA GLN A 144 -8.14 -1.65 -1.68
C GLN A 144 -7.68 -0.20 -1.44
N GLY A 145 -6.83 0.35 -2.30
CA GLY A 145 -6.47 1.77 -2.19
C GLY A 145 -5.15 2.14 -2.83
N ALA A 146 -4.58 3.25 -2.38
CA ALA A 146 -3.34 3.79 -2.90
C ALA A 146 -2.19 3.71 -1.89
N CYS A 147 -0.99 3.43 -2.39
CA CYS A 147 0.25 3.76 -1.69
C CYS A 147 0.87 5.03 -2.28
N LEU A 148 1.44 5.87 -1.42
CA LEU A 148 1.97 7.19 -1.73
C LEU A 148 3.34 7.38 -1.08
N PRO A 149 4.30 8.04 -1.74
CA PRO A 149 5.57 8.39 -1.12
C PRO A 149 5.37 9.23 0.15
N PHE A 150 6.31 9.12 1.10
CA PHE A 150 6.24 9.91 2.33
C PHE A 150 7.61 10.31 2.89
N ARG A 151 8.42 9.37 3.38
CA ARG A 151 9.71 9.74 3.99
C ARG A 151 10.82 8.79 3.62
N VAL A 152 11.92 9.36 3.15
CA VAL A 152 13.20 8.67 2.87
C VAL A 152 14.33 9.27 3.72
N GLY A 153 15.50 8.65 3.66
CA GLY A 153 16.71 9.16 4.31
C GLY A 153 16.88 8.69 5.76
N PHE A 154 16.25 7.57 6.12
CA PHE A 154 16.52 6.91 7.39
C PHE A 154 17.92 6.28 7.40
N GLN A 155 18.56 6.25 8.56
CA GLN A 155 19.97 5.86 8.69
C GLN A 155 20.21 4.34 8.59
N GLY A 156 19.17 3.51 8.70
CA GLY A 156 19.26 2.05 8.66
C GLY A 156 17.92 1.45 8.24
N GLY A 157 17.87 0.13 8.06
CA GLY A 157 16.68 -0.53 7.53
C GLY A 157 15.51 -0.46 8.48
N ASN A 158 14.40 0.18 8.08
CA ASN A 158 13.24 0.36 8.93
C ASN A 158 12.45 -0.95 9.04
N ASN A 159 12.24 -1.45 10.27
CA ASN A 159 11.64 -2.77 10.47
C ASN A 159 10.42 -2.75 11.42
N ARG A 160 10.46 -1.94 12.49
CA ARG A 160 9.31 -1.72 13.39
C ARG A 160 8.96 -0.26 13.45
N ALA A 161 7.67 0.05 13.56
CA ALA A 161 7.18 1.41 13.67
C ALA A 161 6.16 1.50 14.82
N ALA A 162 6.11 2.65 15.50
CA ALA A 162 5.12 2.92 16.54
C ALA A 162 4.91 4.43 16.71
N PHE A 163 3.66 4.85 16.86
CA PHE A 163 3.36 6.22 17.26
C PHE A 163 3.57 6.40 18.77
N ALA A 164 4.28 7.46 19.15
CA ALA A 164 4.43 7.87 20.54
C ALA A 164 3.23 8.73 21.01
N PRO A 165 3.03 8.91 22.33
CA PRO A 165 1.93 9.73 22.86
C PRO A 165 1.93 11.19 22.40
N ASP A 166 3.10 11.73 22.05
CA ASP A 166 3.27 13.07 21.48
C ASP A 166 2.86 13.17 20.00
N GLY A 167 2.56 12.03 19.36
CA GLY A 167 2.20 11.92 17.94
C GLY A 167 3.37 11.69 16.99
N SER A 168 4.62 11.69 17.47
CA SER A 168 5.78 11.37 16.64
C SER A 168 5.83 9.88 16.30
N LEU A 169 6.42 9.55 15.15
CA LEU A 169 6.61 8.18 14.72
C LEU A 169 8.02 7.71 15.08
N TYR A 170 8.12 6.66 15.90
CA TYR A 170 9.39 5.97 16.15
C TYR A 170 9.55 4.82 15.17
N VAL A 171 10.76 4.68 14.65
CA VAL A 171 11.13 3.63 13.70
C VAL A 171 12.36 2.89 14.22
N GLY A 172 12.16 1.62 14.58
CA GLY A 172 13.21 0.68 14.96
C GLY A 172 13.86 0.08 13.71
N GLN A 173 15.19 0.01 13.72
CA GLN A 173 15.99 -0.25 12.54
C GLN A 173 16.95 -1.43 12.71
N THR A 174 17.17 -2.17 11.64
CA THR A 174 18.12 -3.28 11.52
C THR A 174 18.55 -3.44 10.06
N ASP A 175 19.80 -3.86 9.81
CA ASP A 175 20.28 -4.30 8.49
C ASP A 175 20.58 -5.80 8.43
N ARG A 176 20.32 -6.52 9.54
CA ARG A 176 20.65 -7.94 9.68
C ARG A 176 19.85 -8.77 8.68
N GLY A 177 20.58 -9.39 7.75
CA GLY A 177 20.04 -10.32 6.76
C GLY A 177 20.25 -9.83 5.33
N TRP A 178 19.67 -8.68 4.97
CA TRP A 178 19.56 -8.26 3.56
C TRP A 178 20.27 -6.95 3.23
N GLY A 179 20.88 -6.29 4.23
CA GLY A 179 21.47 -4.96 4.07
C GLY A 179 20.43 -3.87 3.81
N SER A 180 20.82 -2.61 3.95
CA SER A 180 19.93 -1.47 3.75
C SER A 180 20.67 -0.27 3.18
N THR A 181 19.98 0.61 2.46
CA THR A 181 20.59 1.81 1.83
C THR A 181 21.10 2.84 2.84
N GLY A 182 20.68 2.79 4.10
CA GLY A 182 21.06 3.75 5.14
C GLY A 182 22.45 3.49 5.75
N GLY A 183 22.96 2.26 5.66
CA GLY A 183 24.32 1.90 6.06
C GLY A 183 24.58 1.71 7.57
N LYS A 184 23.68 2.14 8.47
CA LYS A 184 23.75 1.76 9.89
C LYS A 184 23.12 0.39 10.13
N SER A 185 23.77 -0.41 10.97
CA SER A 185 23.32 -1.78 11.21
C SER A 185 22.12 -1.96 12.13
N PHE A 186 21.84 -0.95 12.94
CA PHE A 186 20.66 -0.89 13.78
C PHE A 186 20.48 0.53 14.29
N GLY A 187 19.30 0.82 14.81
CA GLY A 187 19.02 2.11 15.39
C GLY A 187 17.57 2.29 15.80
N LEU A 188 17.30 3.45 16.37
CA LEU A 188 15.97 3.95 16.65
C LEU A 188 15.95 5.40 16.20
N GLN A 189 15.05 5.77 15.29
CA GLN A 189 14.86 7.15 14.85
C GLN A 189 13.45 7.62 15.17
N ARG A 190 13.35 8.88 15.60
CA ARG A 190 12.08 9.57 15.77
C ARG A 190 11.86 10.49 14.58
N LEU A 191 10.73 10.32 13.90
CA LEU A 191 10.21 11.24 12.91
C LEU A 191 9.13 12.10 13.59
N ALA A 192 9.41 13.39 13.73
CA ALA A 192 8.47 14.36 14.29
C ALA A 192 7.95 15.26 13.17
N TRP A 193 6.64 15.56 13.20
CA TRP A 193 6.06 16.52 12.27
C TRP A 193 6.60 17.93 12.57
N SER A 194 6.98 18.67 11.52
CA SER A 194 7.52 20.02 11.64
C SER A 194 6.48 21.09 11.96
N GLY A 195 5.19 20.76 11.86
CA GLY A 195 4.08 21.74 11.91
C GLY A 195 3.73 22.35 10.55
N GLU A 196 4.53 22.07 9.52
CA GLU A 196 4.28 22.58 8.16
C GLU A 196 3.51 21.55 7.33
N VAL A 197 2.47 22.00 6.64
CA VAL A 197 1.68 21.17 5.72
C VAL A 197 2.29 21.28 4.31
N PRO A 198 2.91 20.22 3.76
CA PRO A 198 3.44 20.25 2.40
C PRO A 198 2.30 20.31 1.38
N PHE A 199 2.58 20.69 0.13
CA PHE A 199 1.68 20.44 -0.99
C PHE A 199 1.97 19.06 -1.57
N GLU A 200 1.06 18.09 -1.38
CA GLU A 200 1.19 16.75 -1.95
C GLU A 200 -0.17 16.05 -2.05
N ILE A 201 -0.20 14.89 -2.71
CA ILE A 201 -1.39 14.04 -2.78
C ILE A 201 -1.68 13.50 -1.36
N GLU A 202 -2.84 13.84 -0.83
CA GLU A 202 -3.37 13.31 0.42
C GLU A 202 -3.90 11.90 0.21
N THR A 203 -4.82 11.71 -0.75
CA THR A 203 -5.42 10.41 -1.08
C THR A 203 -5.71 10.31 -2.58
N MET A 204 -5.71 9.08 -3.11
CA MET A 204 -6.29 8.75 -4.41
C MET A 204 -7.40 7.72 -4.18
N LYS A 205 -8.65 8.09 -4.48
CA LYS A 205 -9.84 7.25 -4.25
C LYS A 205 -10.56 6.92 -5.54
N LEU A 206 -11.13 5.74 -5.62
CA LEU A 206 -11.87 5.27 -6.79
C LEU A 206 -13.20 6.01 -6.94
N THR A 207 -13.57 6.32 -8.19
CA THR A 207 -14.91 6.76 -8.57
C THR A 207 -15.49 5.75 -9.57
N PRO A 208 -16.79 5.81 -9.90
CA PRO A 208 -17.38 4.91 -10.90
C PRO A 208 -16.77 5.01 -12.31
N ASP A 209 -16.01 6.07 -12.60
CA ASP A 209 -15.47 6.39 -13.93
C ASP A 209 -14.01 6.90 -13.90
N GLY A 210 -13.29 6.68 -12.79
CA GLY A 210 -11.91 7.16 -12.65
C GLY A 210 -11.48 7.31 -11.19
N PHE A 211 -10.85 8.43 -10.86
CA PHE A 211 -10.28 8.67 -9.54
C PHE A 211 -10.49 10.10 -9.04
N ASP A 212 -10.69 10.23 -7.73
CA ASP A 212 -10.48 11.47 -6.99
C ASP A 212 -9.07 11.51 -6.45
N VAL A 213 -8.31 12.51 -6.88
CA VAL A 213 -6.99 12.85 -6.32
C VAL A 213 -7.17 14.03 -5.39
N ARG A 214 -7.07 13.80 -4.08
CA ARG A 214 -7.14 14.84 -3.05
C ARG A 214 -5.74 15.30 -2.68
N PHE A 215 -5.57 16.61 -2.49
CA PHE A 215 -4.34 17.28 -2.10
C PHE A 215 -4.49 17.91 -0.72
N THR A 216 -3.37 17.99 -0.01
CA THR A 216 -3.26 18.63 1.32
C THR A 216 -3.53 20.14 1.29
N ARG A 217 -3.38 20.79 0.13
CA ARG A 217 -3.60 22.24 -0.10
C ARG A 217 -4.32 22.44 -1.44
N PRO A 218 -5.03 23.57 -1.64
CA PRO A 218 -5.66 23.87 -2.92
C PRO A 218 -4.64 23.88 -4.06
N VAL A 219 -4.95 23.22 -5.17
CA VAL A 219 -4.12 23.15 -6.37
C VAL A 219 -4.36 24.34 -7.31
N ASP A 220 -3.38 24.71 -8.12
CA ASP A 220 -3.60 25.58 -9.27
C ASP A 220 -4.67 24.99 -10.19
N ARG A 221 -5.81 25.70 -10.29
CA ARG A 221 -7.01 25.18 -10.95
C ARG A 221 -6.82 24.96 -12.44
N SER A 222 -6.09 25.87 -13.11
CA SER A 222 -5.89 25.82 -14.56
C SER A 222 -5.01 24.64 -14.94
N ALA A 223 -3.88 24.49 -14.24
CA ALA A 223 -2.96 23.38 -14.44
C ALA A 223 -3.63 22.04 -14.09
N ALA A 224 -4.34 21.95 -12.96
CA ALA A 224 -5.01 20.72 -12.54
C ALA A 224 -6.17 20.30 -13.46
N ALA A 225 -6.90 21.26 -14.03
CA ALA A 225 -7.98 20.97 -14.98
C ALA A 225 -7.49 20.55 -16.37
N THR A 226 -6.19 20.68 -16.67
CA THR A 226 -5.59 20.31 -17.95
C THR A 226 -5.23 18.81 -17.95
N PRO A 227 -5.91 17.94 -18.74
CA PRO A 227 -5.66 16.49 -18.70
C PRO A 227 -4.22 16.10 -19.08
N ALA A 228 -3.56 16.89 -19.93
CA ALA A 228 -2.17 16.67 -20.35
C ALA A 228 -1.14 16.82 -19.21
N ASN A 229 -1.50 17.45 -18.09
CA ASN A 229 -0.63 17.55 -16.91
C ASN A 229 -0.63 16.30 -16.02
N TRP A 230 -1.45 15.31 -16.38
CA TRP A 230 -1.57 14.04 -15.67
C TRP A 230 -1.01 12.92 -16.53
N SER A 231 -0.01 12.21 -16.00
CA SER A 231 0.47 10.96 -16.57
C SER A 231 -0.11 9.82 -15.78
N LEU A 232 -0.76 8.89 -16.47
CA LEU A 232 -1.33 7.69 -15.86
C LEU A 232 -0.97 6.48 -16.71
N SER A 233 -0.57 5.40 -16.06
CA SER A 233 -0.43 4.09 -16.67
C SER A 233 -1.03 3.03 -15.77
N HIS A 234 -1.23 1.84 -16.30
CA HIS A 234 -1.52 0.68 -15.47
C HIS A 234 -0.65 -0.51 -15.85
N TYR A 235 -0.40 -1.38 -14.87
CA TYR A 235 0.32 -2.64 -15.06
C TYR A 235 -0.17 -3.68 -14.05
N HIS A 236 0.42 -4.86 -14.09
CA HIS A 236 0.19 -5.89 -13.08
C HIS A 236 1.46 -6.72 -12.84
N TYR A 237 1.40 -7.57 -11.83
CA TYR A 237 2.43 -8.56 -11.54
C TYR A 237 1.88 -9.96 -11.79
N LEU A 238 2.73 -10.86 -12.28
CA LEU A 238 2.32 -12.24 -12.52
C LEU A 238 2.20 -12.99 -11.20
N TYR A 239 1.19 -13.84 -11.11
CA TYR A 239 1.05 -14.82 -10.04
C TYR A 239 1.60 -16.16 -10.50
N ARG A 240 2.83 -16.48 -10.11
CA ARG A 240 3.56 -17.68 -10.54
C ARG A 240 4.54 -18.16 -9.48
N ALA A 241 4.99 -19.42 -9.59
CA ALA A 241 5.93 -20.02 -8.64
C ALA A 241 7.30 -19.31 -8.58
N ALA A 242 7.74 -18.69 -9.67
CA ALA A 242 9.03 -18.01 -9.71
C ALA A 242 9.11 -16.82 -8.73
N TYR A 243 10.34 -16.49 -8.33
CA TYR A 243 10.61 -15.40 -7.39
C TYR A 243 10.28 -14.03 -7.99
N GLY A 244 9.29 -13.35 -7.41
CA GLY A 244 8.89 -12.01 -7.79
C GLY A 244 8.36 -11.91 -9.23
N SER A 245 8.01 -10.70 -9.64
CA SER A 245 7.62 -10.41 -11.01
C SER A 245 8.05 -9.00 -11.39
N PRO A 246 8.62 -8.80 -12.59
CA PRO A 246 8.64 -7.46 -13.16
C PRO A 246 7.20 -6.98 -13.42
N GLN A 247 7.03 -5.67 -13.52
CA GLN A 247 5.79 -5.08 -14.01
C GLN A 247 5.50 -5.61 -15.42
N GLN A 248 4.26 -6.05 -15.66
CA GLN A 248 3.80 -6.58 -16.94
C GLN A 248 2.74 -5.68 -17.56
N ASP A 249 2.73 -5.63 -18.89
CA ASP A 249 1.74 -4.92 -19.71
C ASP A 249 1.55 -3.47 -19.29
N ILE A 250 2.66 -2.75 -19.10
CA ILE A 250 2.64 -1.32 -18.79
C ILE A 250 1.93 -0.60 -19.94
N THR A 251 0.75 -0.08 -19.65
CA THR A 251 -0.13 0.52 -20.65
C THR A 251 -0.46 1.96 -20.23
N PRO A 252 -0.14 2.97 -21.06
CA PRO A 252 -0.56 4.34 -20.81
C PRO A 252 -2.10 4.46 -20.82
N VAL A 253 -2.64 5.26 -19.88
CA VAL A 253 -4.07 5.55 -19.76
C VAL A 253 -4.27 7.05 -19.96
N LYS A 254 -5.02 7.42 -21.01
CA LYS A 254 -5.34 8.84 -21.25
C LYS A 254 -6.38 9.32 -20.24
N VAL A 255 -6.08 10.40 -19.52
CA VAL A 255 -7.08 11.13 -18.72
C VAL A 255 -8.05 11.82 -19.68
N ALA A 256 -9.32 11.46 -19.63
CA ALA A 256 -10.36 11.99 -20.51
C ALA A 256 -10.77 13.41 -20.10
N THR A 257 -11.00 13.62 -18.81
CA THR A 257 -11.28 14.95 -18.23
C THR A 257 -10.67 15.06 -16.85
N ALA A 258 -10.31 16.29 -16.46
CA ALA A 258 -9.91 16.62 -15.11
C ALA A 258 -10.76 17.81 -14.63
N SER A 259 -11.42 17.66 -13.48
CA SER A 259 -12.29 18.70 -12.92
C SER A 259 -11.92 18.97 -11.47
N VAL A 260 -11.81 20.25 -11.12
CA VAL A 260 -11.36 20.68 -9.80
C VAL A 260 -12.57 21.04 -8.94
N SER A 261 -12.62 20.47 -7.74
CA SER A 261 -13.63 20.75 -6.72
C SER A 261 -13.64 22.21 -6.26
N ALA A 262 -14.73 22.60 -5.59
CA ALA A 262 -14.95 23.98 -5.14
C ALA A 262 -13.89 24.48 -4.14
N ASP A 263 -13.36 23.63 -3.26
CA ASP A 263 -12.30 23.98 -2.32
C ASP A 263 -10.89 23.95 -2.95
N GLY A 264 -10.79 23.51 -4.21
CA GLY A 264 -9.52 23.34 -4.92
C GLY A 264 -8.67 22.17 -4.44
N ARG A 265 -9.14 21.34 -3.52
CA ARG A 265 -8.32 20.27 -2.91
C ARG A 265 -8.54 18.91 -3.54
N THR A 266 -9.58 18.72 -4.34
CA THR A 266 -9.82 17.45 -5.05
C THR A 266 -9.91 17.68 -6.55
N VAL A 267 -9.19 16.86 -7.31
CA VAL A 267 -9.29 16.79 -8.76
C VAL A 267 -9.89 15.44 -9.13
N ARG A 268 -11.04 15.47 -9.79
CA ARG A 268 -11.67 14.28 -10.36
C ARG A 268 -11.14 14.03 -11.76
N LEU A 269 -10.44 12.91 -11.92
CA LEU A 269 -9.90 12.41 -13.18
C LEU A 269 -10.84 11.35 -13.72
N LYS A 270 -11.45 11.59 -14.88
CA LYS A 270 -12.23 10.56 -15.59
C LYS A 270 -11.34 9.80 -16.55
N LEU A 271 -11.48 8.49 -16.57
CA LEU A 271 -10.77 7.59 -17.45
C LEU A 271 -11.74 6.96 -18.46
N PRO A 272 -11.28 6.59 -19.65
CA PRO A 272 -12.12 5.90 -20.63
C PRO A 272 -12.56 4.52 -20.14
N GLU A 273 -11.72 3.85 -19.34
CA GLU A 273 -11.94 2.50 -18.83
C GLU A 273 -11.20 2.30 -17.50
N LEU A 274 -11.84 1.55 -16.60
CA LEU A 274 -11.23 1.00 -15.38
C LEU A 274 -11.05 -0.51 -15.53
N ARG A 275 -9.85 -1.01 -15.24
CA ARG A 275 -9.47 -2.43 -15.36
C ARG A 275 -9.07 -2.99 -14.01
N THR A 276 -9.87 -3.91 -13.48
CA THR A 276 -9.58 -4.62 -12.24
C THR A 276 -8.35 -5.52 -12.38
N GLY A 277 -7.69 -5.83 -11.25
CA GLY A 277 -6.45 -6.61 -11.21
C GLY A 277 -5.22 -5.83 -11.67
N LYS A 278 -5.32 -4.49 -11.77
CA LYS A 278 -4.23 -3.60 -12.19
C LYS A 278 -3.80 -2.67 -11.07
N ILE A 279 -2.56 -2.21 -11.17
CA ILE A 279 -2.03 -1.09 -10.39
C ILE A 279 -2.00 0.12 -11.32
N TYR A 280 -2.68 1.19 -10.93
CA TYR A 280 -2.66 2.47 -11.63
C TYR A 280 -1.56 3.35 -11.05
N GLU A 281 -0.60 3.72 -11.87
CA GLU A 281 0.50 4.61 -11.52
C GLU A 281 0.24 5.99 -12.08
N LEU A 282 0.06 6.95 -11.18
CA LEU A 282 -0.25 8.35 -11.46
C LEU A 282 0.96 9.23 -11.16
N HIS A 283 1.28 10.16 -12.07
CA HIS A 283 2.26 11.23 -11.87
C HIS A 283 1.72 12.60 -12.27
N HIS A 284 2.13 13.65 -11.57
CA HIS A 284 1.83 15.05 -11.90
C HIS A 284 3.06 15.97 -11.79
N ALA A 285 3.96 15.97 -12.78
CA ALA A 285 5.22 16.73 -12.68
C ALA A 285 5.04 18.26 -12.63
N ASN A 286 3.93 18.80 -13.16
CA ASN A 286 3.78 20.24 -13.41
C ASN A 286 2.79 20.95 -12.48
N LEU A 287 2.18 20.26 -11.53
CA LEU A 287 1.18 20.88 -10.65
C LEU A 287 1.86 21.59 -9.48
N ARG A 288 1.31 22.75 -9.12
CA ARG A 288 1.66 23.53 -7.93
C ARG A 288 0.40 23.78 -7.10
N ALA A 289 0.58 24.12 -5.83
CA ALA A 289 -0.50 24.69 -5.05
C ALA A 289 -0.94 26.03 -5.65
N ALA A 290 -2.16 26.48 -5.32
CA ALA A 290 -2.70 27.76 -5.76
C ALA A 290 -1.87 28.97 -5.31
N ASP A 291 -1.06 28.82 -4.25
CA ASP A 291 -0.11 29.83 -3.76
C ASP A 291 1.29 29.72 -4.38
N GLY A 292 1.48 28.84 -5.37
CA GLY A 292 2.75 28.62 -6.06
C GLY A 292 3.67 27.56 -5.44
N THR A 293 3.31 27.01 -4.26
CA THR A 293 4.13 26.00 -3.56
C THR A 293 4.35 24.77 -4.44
N ALA A 294 5.61 24.34 -4.55
CA ALA A 294 5.99 23.15 -5.31
C ALA A 294 5.51 21.86 -4.61
N PRO A 295 5.21 20.78 -5.37
CA PRO A 295 4.80 19.52 -4.78
C PRO A 295 5.99 18.83 -4.11
N LEU A 296 5.77 18.26 -2.91
CA LEU A 296 6.79 17.46 -2.22
C LEU A 296 6.98 16.10 -2.88
N HIS A 297 5.86 15.46 -3.23
CA HIS A 297 5.81 14.23 -4.02
C HIS A 297 4.79 14.38 -5.13
N THR A 298 5.01 13.69 -6.25
CA THR A 298 4.22 13.86 -7.47
C THR A 298 3.54 12.58 -7.93
N SER A 299 3.61 11.49 -7.15
CA SER A 299 3.13 10.18 -7.57
C SER A 299 2.19 9.50 -6.56
N ALA A 300 1.32 8.64 -7.09
CA ALA A 300 0.45 7.75 -6.34
C ALA A 300 0.25 6.44 -7.11
N TYR A 301 0.06 5.34 -6.38
CA TYR A 301 -0.06 4.00 -6.94
C TYR A 301 -1.28 3.28 -6.36
N TYR A 302 -2.33 3.15 -7.18
CA TYR A 302 -3.62 2.61 -6.76
C TYR A 302 -3.77 1.14 -7.17
N THR A 303 -4.03 0.25 -6.22
CA THR A 303 -4.36 -1.16 -6.49
C THR A 303 -5.87 -1.29 -6.72
N LEU A 304 -6.29 -1.60 -7.95
CA LEU A 304 -7.71 -1.71 -8.32
C LEU A 304 -8.16 -3.17 -8.35
N ASN A 305 -8.89 -3.63 -7.33
CA ASN A 305 -9.42 -4.99 -7.26
C ASN A 305 -10.91 -5.06 -7.63
N ARG A 306 -11.70 -4.09 -7.18
CA ARG A 306 -13.15 -3.95 -7.38
C ARG A 306 -13.47 -2.57 -7.94
N VAL A 307 -14.59 -2.48 -8.65
CA VAL A 307 -15.18 -1.22 -9.12
C VAL A 307 -16.40 -0.86 -8.29
N VAL A 308 -16.77 0.43 -8.26
CA VAL A 308 -18.01 0.87 -7.60
C VAL A 308 -19.19 0.36 -8.43
N ASN A 309 -20.01 -0.52 -7.85
CA ASN A 309 -21.25 -0.96 -8.49
C ASN A 309 -22.18 0.25 -8.69
N ARG A 310 -22.72 0.38 -9.91
CA ARG A 310 -23.72 1.40 -10.24
C ARG A 310 -25.10 1.00 -9.76
#